data_AF-A0A9E0UKM8-F1
#
_entry.id   AF-A0A9E0UKM8-F1
#
_cell.length_a   1.000
_cell.length_b   1.000
_cell.length_c   1.000
_cell.angle_alpha   90.00
_cell.angle_beta   90.00
_cell.angle_gamma   90.00
#
_symmetry.space_group_name_H-M   'P 1'
#
loop_
_entity.id
_entity.type
_entity.pdbx_description
1 polymer ?
#
loop_
_entity_poly.entity_id
_entity_poly.type
_entity_poly.pdbx_seq_one_letter_code
_entity_poly.pdbx_strand_id
1 'polypeptide(L)'
;NVEGLIAGILWDRIGERGPVFEVSELHGARLRRVRLRAGAPEPVPLPERAVDDAVLLAEPGFRVRSAVLDHGTPVLAFAYESATQIKVRKERLVERGLEPGPWLTGLKQRMLRGDFTALVDLPNGGRQTVAELAADLTLAGPGDKLVYATDLADTPENRRRLVALAAGAHCLFCEASFLERDRAQAQRTGHLTARACGEIAAAAGVRLLIPFHFSRRYEGEPWQLYEEIGAACPQVVVPKGRPESFP
;
A
#
# COMPACT_ATOMS: atom_id res chain seq x y z
N ASN A 1 9.68 10.44 -16.44
CA ASN A 1 9.63 11.46 -15.37
C ASN A 1 8.23 12.10 -15.40
N VAL A 2 7.59 12.30 -14.24
CA VAL A 2 6.25 12.89 -14.07
C VAL A 2 6.13 14.27 -14.71
N GLU A 3 7.18 15.09 -14.61
CA GLU A 3 7.23 16.41 -15.23
C GLU A 3 7.04 16.33 -16.75
N GLY A 4 7.75 15.42 -17.42
CA GLY A 4 7.59 15.19 -18.85
C GLY A 4 6.20 14.68 -19.24
N LEU A 5 5.55 13.87 -18.39
CA LEU A 5 4.17 13.43 -18.62
C LEU A 5 3.18 14.59 -18.54
N ILE A 6 3.36 15.50 -17.57
CA ILE A 6 2.53 16.69 -17.44
C ILE A 6 2.78 17.66 -18.60
N ALA A 7 4.05 17.86 -18.98
CA ALA A 7 4.43 18.76 -20.07
C ALA A 7 3.99 18.26 -21.47
N GLY A 8 3.74 16.96 -21.63
CA GLY A 8 3.27 16.37 -22.88
C GLY A 8 1.80 16.66 -23.22
N ILE A 9 1.06 17.35 -22.35
CA ILE A 9 -0.36 17.67 -22.52
C ILE A 9 -0.54 19.19 -22.56
N LEU A 10 -1.35 19.68 -23.51
CA LEU A 10 -1.78 21.07 -23.53
C LEU A 10 -2.90 21.30 -22.51
N TRP A 11 -2.66 22.15 -21.52
CA TRP A 11 -3.55 22.41 -20.39
C TRP A 11 -4.31 23.74 -20.51
N ASP A 12 -4.94 23.99 -21.66
CA ASP A 12 -5.54 25.28 -22.04
C ASP A 12 -6.86 25.61 -21.35
N ARG A 13 -7.56 24.63 -20.74
CA ARG A 13 -8.92 24.81 -20.18
C ARG A 13 -9.03 24.73 -18.67
N ILE A 14 -7.95 24.39 -17.97
CA ILE A 14 -7.98 24.15 -16.52
C ILE A 14 -7.66 25.40 -15.70
N GLY A 15 -6.81 26.30 -16.22
CA GLY A 15 -6.32 27.47 -15.50
C GLY A 15 -5.76 27.09 -14.12
N GLU A 16 -6.11 27.86 -13.09
CA GLU A 16 -5.67 27.59 -11.71
C GLU A 16 -6.25 26.34 -11.07
N ARG A 17 -7.27 25.72 -11.69
CA ARG A 17 -7.92 24.48 -11.21
C ARG A 17 -7.19 23.22 -11.65
N GLY A 18 -5.99 23.36 -12.22
CA GLY A 18 -5.16 22.24 -12.61
C GLY A 18 -4.84 21.30 -11.44
N PRO A 19 -4.78 19.98 -11.67
CA PRO A 19 -4.29 19.06 -10.66
C PRO A 19 -2.88 19.44 -10.22
N VAL A 20 -2.63 19.29 -8.92
CA VAL A 20 -1.35 19.55 -8.28
C VAL A 20 -0.79 18.23 -7.77
N PHE A 21 0.46 17.97 -8.11
CA PHE A 21 1.20 16.77 -7.73
C PHE A 21 2.37 17.17 -6.85
N GLU A 22 2.52 16.52 -5.70
CA GLU A 22 3.76 16.58 -4.93
C GLU A 22 4.55 15.31 -5.23
N VAL A 23 5.67 15.47 -5.94
CA VAL A 23 6.53 14.37 -6.35
C VAL A 23 7.73 14.34 -5.42
N SER A 24 8.05 13.15 -4.90
CA SER A 24 9.20 12.93 -4.03
C SER A 24 10.12 11.86 -4.61
N GLU A 25 11.41 12.13 -4.64
CA GLU A 25 12.46 11.17 -4.98
C GLU A 25 13.26 10.81 -3.74
N LEU A 26 13.51 9.51 -3.53
CA LEU A 26 14.33 9.03 -2.43
C LEU A 26 15.82 9.02 -2.81
N HIS A 27 16.60 9.84 -2.12
CA HIS A 27 18.05 9.94 -2.24
C HIS A 27 18.69 9.51 -0.91
N GLY A 28 18.96 8.21 -0.77
CA GLY A 28 19.42 7.62 0.49
C GLY A 28 18.35 7.75 1.58
N ALA A 29 18.64 8.53 2.63
CA ALA A 29 17.73 8.81 3.73
C ALA A 29 17.01 10.18 3.62
N ARG A 30 16.97 10.77 2.41
CA ARG A 30 16.33 12.07 2.17
C ARG A 30 15.37 12.03 1.00
N LEU A 31 14.27 12.78 1.12
CA LEU A 31 13.34 13.04 0.03
C LEU A 31 13.60 14.41 -0.57
N ARG A 32 13.94 14.41 -1.85
CA ARG A 32 13.88 15.60 -2.70
C ARG A 32 12.48 15.74 -3.22
N ARG A 33 11.90 16.93 -3.11
CA ARG A 33 10.48 17.12 -3.33
C ARG A 33 10.22 18.30 -4.23
N VAL A 34 9.23 18.16 -5.09
CA VAL A 34 8.80 19.19 -6.02
C VAL A 34 7.28 19.17 -6.16
N ARG A 35 6.69 20.35 -6.28
CA ARG A 35 5.28 20.52 -6.58
C ARG A 35 5.12 20.88 -8.04
N LEU A 36 4.35 20.08 -8.75
CA LEU A 36 3.99 20.29 -10.16
C LEU A 36 2.51 20.66 -10.23
N ARG A 37 2.16 21.69 -10.99
CA ARG A 37 0.77 22.00 -11.32
C ARG A 37 0.61 21.91 -12.82
N ALA A 38 -0.38 21.13 -13.26
CA ALA A 38 -0.75 21.06 -14.67
C ALA A 38 -1.08 22.47 -15.21
N GLY A 39 -0.47 22.84 -16.34
CA GLY A 39 -0.63 24.16 -16.95
C GLY A 39 0.17 25.31 -16.32
N ALA A 40 0.94 25.06 -15.25
CA ALA A 40 1.88 26.03 -14.72
C ALA A 40 3.25 25.92 -15.43
N PRO A 41 3.99 27.03 -15.56
CA PRO A 41 5.22 27.08 -16.36
C PRO A 41 6.40 26.35 -15.72
N GLU A 42 6.49 26.31 -14.38
CA GLU A 42 7.66 25.75 -13.70
C GLU A 42 7.30 24.89 -12.46
N PRO A 43 8.06 23.81 -12.21
CA PRO A 43 8.05 23.09 -10.95
C PRO A 43 8.43 23.98 -9.77
N VAL A 44 7.73 23.84 -8.63
CA VAL A 44 8.05 24.56 -7.40
C VAL A 44 8.80 23.63 -6.43
N PRO A 45 10.09 23.85 -6.15
CA PRO A 45 10.81 23.05 -5.16
C PRO A 45 10.13 23.13 -3.79
N LEU A 46 10.02 21.98 -3.12
CA LEU A 46 9.55 21.89 -1.74
C LEU A 46 10.75 21.59 -0.82
N PRO A 47 10.67 21.94 0.48
CA PRO A 47 11.74 21.62 1.42
C PRO A 47 12.07 20.12 1.40
N GLU A 48 13.37 19.78 1.39
CA GLU A 48 13.79 18.39 1.57
C GLU A 48 13.27 17.86 2.92
N ARG A 49 13.03 16.55 3.00
CA ARG A 49 12.62 15.91 4.25
C ARG A 49 13.46 14.67 4.51
N ALA A 50 13.89 14.48 5.76
CA ALA A 50 14.53 13.24 6.17
C ALA A 50 13.53 12.08 6.17
N VAL A 51 14.03 10.87 5.92
CA VAL A 51 13.26 9.63 5.99
C VAL A 51 13.70 8.88 7.23
N ASP A 52 12.81 8.87 8.23
CA ASP A 52 12.98 8.12 9.46
C ASP A 52 12.18 6.81 9.37
N ASP A 53 12.75 5.70 9.83
CA ASP A 53 12.13 4.36 9.82
C ASP A 53 11.53 3.94 8.45
N ALA A 54 12.19 4.39 7.38
CA ALA A 54 11.76 4.19 6.00
C ALA A 54 10.35 4.73 5.67
N VAL A 55 9.84 5.69 6.45
CA VAL A 55 8.52 6.32 6.26
C VAL A 55 8.60 7.44 5.20
N LEU A 56 8.01 7.17 4.04
CA LEU A 56 7.95 8.09 2.91
C LEU A 56 6.80 9.08 3.00
N LEU A 57 5.73 8.77 3.73
CA LEU A 57 4.60 9.67 3.96
C LEU A 57 3.87 9.24 5.22
N ALA A 58 3.45 10.19 6.05
CA ALA A 58 2.63 9.94 7.23
C ALA A 58 1.47 10.94 7.23
N GLU A 59 0.26 10.40 7.21
CA GLU A 59 -1.00 11.13 7.27
C GLU A 59 -1.80 10.62 8.48
N PRO A 60 -2.78 11.37 9.01
CA PRO A 60 -3.58 10.91 10.15
C PRO A 60 -4.29 9.56 9.91
N GLY A 61 -4.61 9.25 8.65
CA GLY A 61 -5.35 8.04 8.28
C GLY A 61 -4.48 6.88 7.76
N PHE A 62 -3.20 7.09 7.48
CA PHE A 62 -2.32 6.05 6.95
C PHE A 62 -0.85 6.51 6.92
N ARG A 63 0.07 5.57 6.71
CA ARG A 63 1.45 5.87 6.36
C ARG A 63 1.91 5.02 5.18
N VAL A 64 2.92 5.51 4.47
CA VAL A 64 3.60 4.80 3.40
C VAL A 64 5.06 4.60 3.81
N ARG A 65 5.52 3.36 3.83
CA ARG A 65 6.92 2.98 4.04
C ARG A 65 7.51 2.39 2.77
N SER A 66 8.83 2.31 2.71
CA SER A 66 9.51 1.64 1.59
C SER A 66 10.65 0.74 2.02
N ALA A 67 11.05 -0.16 1.13
CA ALA A 67 12.36 -0.80 1.17
C ALA A 67 13.05 -0.61 -0.18
N VAL A 68 14.34 -0.28 -0.16
CA VAL A 68 15.16 -0.26 -1.37
C VAL A 68 15.60 -1.68 -1.66
N LEU A 69 15.24 -2.19 -2.83
CA LEU A 69 15.61 -3.51 -3.34
C LEU A 69 16.53 -3.35 -4.55
N ASP A 70 17.17 -4.44 -4.93
CA ASP A 70 18.09 -4.48 -6.07
C ASP A 70 17.47 -5.22 -7.27
N HIS A 71 17.57 -4.62 -8.45
CA HIS A 71 17.21 -5.19 -9.75
C HIS A 71 18.38 -5.12 -10.74
N GLY A 72 19.62 -4.99 -10.23
CA GLY A 72 20.75 -4.42 -10.98
C GLY A 72 20.76 -2.88 -10.96
N THR A 73 19.65 -2.28 -10.54
CA THR A 73 19.51 -0.89 -10.14
C THR A 73 18.64 -0.81 -8.88
N PRO A 74 18.74 0.29 -8.09
CA PRO A 74 17.86 0.46 -6.93
C PRO A 74 16.39 0.62 -7.35
N VAL A 75 15.52 -0.20 -6.77
CA VAL A 75 14.06 -0.12 -6.93
C VAL A 75 13.38 0.00 -5.57
N LEU A 76 12.17 0.56 -5.52
CA LEU A 76 11.41 0.69 -4.28
C LEU A 76 10.28 -0.32 -4.24
N ALA A 77 10.24 -1.11 -3.16
CA ALA A 77 9.00 -1.71 -2.69
C ALA A 77 8.31 -0.76 -1.72
N PHE A 78 6.97 -0.76 -1.74
CA PHE A 78 6.15 0.13 -0.91
C PHE A 78 5.26 -0.67 0.03
N ALA A 79 5.06 -0.16 1.24
CA ALA A 79 4.03 -0.62 2.16
C ALA A 79 3.08 0.53 2.46
N TYR A 80 1.81 0.36 2.11
CA TYR A 80 0.71 1.19 2.59
C TYR A 80 0.17 0.57 3.88
N GLU A 81 0.19 1.33 4.95
CA GLU A 81 -0.34 0.92 6.25
C GLU A 81 -1.46 1.89 6.62
N SER A 82 -2.70 1.43 6.48
CA SER A 82 -3.83 2.22 6.97
C SER A 82 -3.75 2.37 8.49
N ALA A 83 -4.27 3.49 9.00
CA ALA A 83 -4.44 3.67 10.43
C ALA A 83 -5.49 2.68 10.98
N THR A 84 -5.66 2.72 12.30
CA THR A 84 -6.67 1.96 13.03
C THR A 84 -8.03 2.01 12.32
N GLN A 85 -8.59 0.85 12.00
CA GLN A 85 -9.95 0.76 11.48
C GLN A 85 -10.93 1.07 12.59
N ILE A 86 -11.77 2.10 12.39
CA ILE A 86 -12.80 2.50 13.36
C ILE A 86 -14.18 2.12 12.84
N LYS A 87 -14.75 1.07 13.45
CA LYS A 87 -16.14 0.63 13.22
C LYS A 87 -17.03 1.25 14.28
N VAL A 88 -18.21 1.72 13.87
CA VAL A 88 -19.22 2.26 14.79
C VAL A 88 -20.14 1.12 15.22
N ARG A 89 -20.40 1.02 16.52
CA ARG A 89 -21.32 0.07 17.15
C ARG A 89 -22.73 0.61 17.01
N LYS A 90 -23.45 0.16 15.99
CA LYS A 90 -24.79 0.67 15.67
C LYS A 90 -25.77 0.40 16.80
N GLU A 91 -25.61 -0.72 17.49
CA GLU A 91 -26.44 -1.15 18.61
C GLU A 91 -26.34 -0.15 19.77
N ARG A 92 -25.12 0.34 20.05
CA ARG A 92 -24.88 1.36 21.08
C ARG A 92 -25.47 2.73 20.73
N LEU A 93 -25.47 3.09 19.45
CA LEU A 93 -26.14 4.31 19.01
C LEU A 93 -27.64 4.25 19.29
N VAL A 94 -28.28 3.11 18.99
CA VAL A 94 -29.72 2.89 19.23
C VAL A 94 -30.03 2.90 20.73
N GLU A 95 -29.25 2.19 21.55
CA GLU A 95 -29.41 2.18 23.02
C GLU A 95 -29.32 3.59 23.64
N ARG A 96 -28.54 4.47 23.02
CA ARG A 96 -28.35 5.86 23.46
C ARG A 96 -29.29 6.86 22.81
N GLY A 97 -30.18 6.42 21.91
CA GLY A 97 -31.06 7.31 21.16
C GLY A 97 -30.30 8.32 20.30
N LEU A 98 -29.12 7.95 19.79
CA LEU A 98 -28.28 8.81 18.95
C LEU A 98 -28.44 8.44 17.48
N GLU A 99 -29.02 9.36 16.71
CA GLU A 99 -29.15 9.17 15.26
C GLU A 99 -27.78 9.21 14.56
N PRO A 100 -27.47 8.25 13.67
CA PRO A 100 -26.26 8.29 12.85
C PRO A 100 -26.22 9.57 11.99
N GLY A 101 -25.04 10.18 11.86
CA GLY A 101 -24.90 11.37 11.03
C GLY A 101 -23.45 11.82 10.83
N PRO A 102 -23.24 13.00 10.18
CA PRO A 102 -21.92 13.54 9.87
C PRO A 102 -20.99 13.70 11.08
N TRP A 103 -21.54 13.86 12.28
CA TRP A 103 -20.79 13.94 13.53
C TRP A 103 -19.93 12.70 13.79
N LEU A 104 -20.35 11.51 13.32
CA LEU A 104 -19.55 10.27 13.41
C LEU A 104 -18.29 10.34 12.56
N THR A 105 -18.34 10.98 11.40
CA THR A 105 -17.15 11.23 10.57
C THR A 105 -16.18 12.15 11.31
N GLY A 106 -16.71 13.22 11.92
CA GLY A 106 -15.92 14.13 12.75
C GLY A 106 -15.32 13.45 13.98
N LEU A 107 -16.03 12.51 14.61
CA LEU A 107 -15.51 11.68 15.70
C LEU A 107 -14.33 10.84 15.22
N LYS A 108 -14.50 10.09 14.12
CA LYS A 108 -13.43 9.26 13.54
C LYS A 108 -12.18 10.06 13.18
N GLN A 109 -12.35 11.24 12.55
CA GLN A 109 -11.22 12.10 12.19
C GLN A 109 -10.43 12.57 13.42
N ARG A 110 -11.10 12.91 14.52
CA ARG A 110 -10.44 13.30 15.77
C ARG A 110 -9.72 12.11 16.41
N MET A 111 -10.34 10.94 16.42
CA MET A 111 -9.69 9.69 16.89
C MET A 111 -8.41 9.40 16.10
N LEU A 112 -8.44 9.53 14.77
CA LEU A 112 -7.27 9.32 13.91
C LEU A 112 -6.15 10.35 14.14
N ARG A 113 -6.50 11.57 14.55
CA ARG A 113 -5.53 12.62 14.91
C ARG A 113 -5.02 12.51 16.35
N GLY A 114 -5.56 11.58 17.15
CA GLY A 114 -5.23 11.45 18.57
C GLY A 114 -5.86 12.53 19.47
N ASP A 115 -6.85 13.27 18.97
CA ASP A 115 -7.51 14.36 19.71
C ASP A 115 -8.64 13.82 20.61
N PHE A 116 -8.25 13.01 21.59
CA PHE A 116 -9.18 12.30 22.48
C PHE A 116 -9.85 13.20 23.53
N THR A 117 -9.28 14.38 23.79
CA THR A 117 -9.81 15.36 24.76
C THR A 117 -10.83 16.31 24.17
N ALA A 118 -10.91 16.43 22.83
CA ALA A 118 -11.89 17.29 22.19
C ALA A 118 -13.33 16.88 22.49
N LEU A 119 -14.21 17.88 22.59
CA LEU A 119 -15.64 17.70 22.73
C LEU A 119 -16.31 17.53 21.36
N VAL A 120 -17.33 16.69 21.31
CA VAL A 120 -18.19 16.46 20.14
C VAL A 120 -19.63 16.79 20.52
N ASP A 121 -20.27 17.65 19.73
CA ASP A 121 -21.70 17.91 19.81
C ASP A 121 -22.48 16.68 19.32
N LEU A 122 -23.40 16.20 20.14
CA LEU A 122 -24.25 15.05 19.87
C LEU A 122 -25.61 15.50 19.31
N PRO A 123 -26.27 14.68 18.46
CA PRO A 123 -27.60 14.98 17.92
C PRO A 123 -28.69 15.24 18.96
N ASN A 124 -28.53 14.69 20.17
CA ASN A 124 -29.44 14.87 21.28
C ASN A 124 -29.18 16.17 22.10
N GLY A 125 -28.29 17.05 21.62
CA GLY A 125 -27.92 18.29 22.30
C GLY A 125 -26.86 18.14 23.39
N GLY A 126 -26.37 16.92 23.64
CA GLY A 126 -25.28 16.67 24.58
C GLY A 126 -23.90 16.99 24.01
N ARG A 127 -22.90 17.09 24.90
CA ARG A 127 -21.48 17.12 24.54
C ARG A 127 -20.73 16.06 25.33
N GLN A 128 -19.82 15.37 24.65
CA GLN A 128 -18.94 14.39 25.27
C GLN A 128 -17.57 14.41 24.64
N THR A 129 -16.58 13.90 25.37
CA THR A 129 -15.22 13.80 24.84
C THR A 129 -15.12 12.72 23.78
N VAL A 130 -14.17 12.87 22.87
CA VAL A 130 -13.83 11.85 21.87
C VAL A 130 -13.44 10.53 22.55
N ALA A 131 -12.73 10.56 23.67
CA ALA A 131 -12.38 9.38 24.47
C ALA A 131 -13.60 8.58 24.93
N GLU A 132 -14.59 9.24 25.54
CA GLU A 132 -15.83 8.61 26.01
C GLU A 132 -16.60 7.98 24.86
N LEU A 133 -16.80 8.74 23.77
CA LEU A 133 -17.53 8.27 22.61
C LEU A 133 -16.81 7.14 21.88
N ALA A 134 -15.47 7.17 21.81
CA ALA A 134 -14.69 6.10 21.21
C ALA A 134 -14.84 4.78 21.99
N ALA A 135 -14.70 4.82 23.32
CA ALA A 135 -14.79 3.65 24.17
C ALA A 135 -16.20 3.01 24.15
N ASP A 136 -17.23 3.85 24.09
CA ASP A 136 -18.63 3.42 24.10
C ASP A 136 -19.09 2.96 22.71
N LEU A 137 -18.93 3.82 21.70
CA LEU A 137 -19.59 3.70 20.40
C LEU A 137 -18.73 3.07 19.31
N THR A 138 -17.46 2.73 19.55
CA THR A 138 -16.59 2.23 18.49
C THR A 138 -15.88 0.92 18.81
N LEU A 139 -15.48 0.22 17.75
CA LEU A 139 -14.53 -0.89 17.79
C LEU A 139 -13.33 -0.48 16.92
N ALA A 140 -12.16 -0.42 17.55
CA ALA A 140 -10.89 -0.16 16.90
C ALA A 140 -10.20 -1.49 16.58
N GLY A 141 -9.75 -1.66 15.34
CA GLY A 141 -8.93 -2.79 14.91
C GLY A 141 -7.66 -2.33 14.20
N PRO A 142 -6.66 -3.20 14.04
CA PRO A 142 -5.49 -2.87 13.24
C PRO A 142 -5.90 -2.48 11.82
N GLY A 143 -5.21 -1.49 11.24
CA GLY A 143 -5.34 -1.16 9.83
C GLY A 143 -4.86 -2.30 8.93
N ASP A 144 -5.42 -2.38 7.72
CA ASP A 144 -4.88 -3.26 6.70
C ASP A 144 -3.54 -2.70 6.19
N LYS A 145 -2.55 -3.60 6.08
CA LYS A 145 -1.26 -3.35 5.44
C LYS A 145 -1.24 -3.99 4.06
N LEU A 146 -0.97 -3.19 3.03
CA LEU A 146 -0.75 -3.62 1.66
C LEU A 146 0.70 -3.38 1.29
N VAL A 147 1.36 -4.37 0.72
CA VAL A 147 2.74 -4.25 0.21
C VAL A 147 2.76 -4.49 -1.29
N TYR A 148 3.55 -3.69 -2.01
CA TYR A 148 3.75 -3.78 -3.45
C TYR A 148 5.24 -3.85 -3.75
N ALA A 149 5.67 -4.91 -4.41
CA ALA A 149 7.05 -5.13 -4.84
C ALA A 149 7.07 -5.70 -6.26
N THR A 150 7.84 -5.08 -7.15
CA THR A 150 8.05 -5.52 -8.53
C THR A 150 9.52 -5.37 -8.89
N ASP A 151 9.96 -6.05 -9.95
CA ASP A 151 11.27 -5.92 -10.57
C ASP A 151 12.39 -6.00 -9.54
N LEU A 152 12.59 -7.15 -8.90
CA LEU A 152 13.61 -7.38 -7.88
C LEU A 152 14.35 -8.71 -8.11
N ALA A 153 15.66 -8.66 -7.94
CA ALA A 153 16.51 -9.84 -8.05
C ALA A 153 16.29 -10.78 -6.85
N ASP A 154 16.37 -12.08 -7.09
CA ASP A 154 16.25 -13.09 -6.03
C ASP A 154 17.55 -13.21 -5.20
N THR A 155 17.86 -12.17 -4.42
CA THR A 155 19.03 -12.13 -3.54
C THR A 155 18.63 -12.33 -2.07
N PRO A 156 19.51 -12.89 -1.22
CA PRO A 156 19.22 -13.01 0.20
C PRO A 156 18.89 -11.68 0.88
N GLU A 157 19.51 -10.59 0.44
CA GLU A 157 19.23 -9.25 0.99
C GLU A 157 17.86 -8.72 0.57
N ASN A 158 17.48 -8.86 -0.70
CA ASN A 158 16.14 -8.49 -1.16
C ASN A 158 15.06 -9.30 -0.43
N ARG A 159 15.26 -10.62 -0.30
CA ARG A 159 14.37 -11.49 0.47
C ARG A 159 14.20 -10.98 1.89
N ARG A 160 15.29 -10.71 2.62
CA ARG A 160 15.23 -10.17 4.00
C ARG A 160 14.45 -8.85 4.08
N ARG A 161 14.77 -7.90 3.20
CA ARG A 161 14.13 -6.57 3.19
C ARG A 161 12.64 -6.66 2.87
N LEU A 162 12.27 -7.43 1.85
CA LEU A 162 10.87 -7.59 1.45
C LEU A 162 10.08 -8.36 2.50
N VAL A 163 10.63 -9.44 3.08
CA VAL A 163 10.00 -10.17 4.19
C VAL A 163 9.74 -9.24 5.37
N ALA A 164 10.72 -8.42 5.76
CA ALA A 164 10.57 -7.45 6.85
C ALA A 164 9.49 -6.39 6.54
N LEU A 165 9.47 -5.86 5.31
CA LEU A 165 8.47 -4.87 4.88
C LEU A 165 7.05 -5.47 4.87
N ALA A 166 6.92 -6.70 4.37
CA ALA A 166 5.67 -7.44 4.19
C ALA A 166 5.21 -8.25 5.41
N ALA A 167 5.97 -8.23 6.51
CA ALA A 167 5.64 -9.00 7.71
C ALA A 167 4.19 -8.73 8.18
N GLY A 168 3.38 -9.79 8.20
CA GLY A 168 1.97 -9.77 8.61
C GLY A 168 1.07 -8.91 7.72
N ALA A 169 1.49 -8.61 6.48
CA ALA A 169 0.68 -7.82 5.57
C ALA A 169 -0.66 -8.51 5.27
N HIS A 170 -1.73 -7.72 5.18
CA HIS A 170 -3.00 -8.21 4.69
C HIS A 170 -2.85 -8.70 3.25
N CYS A 171 -2.17 -7.91 2.42
CA CYS A 171 -1.96 -8.24 1.02
C CYS A 171 -0.52 -7.93 0.60
N LEU A 172 0.12 -8.86 -0.11
CA LEU A 172 1.37 -8.64 -0.82
C LEU A 172 1.13 -8.81 -2.31
N PHE A 173 1.34 -7.74 -3.07
CA PHE A 173 1.51 -7.78 -4.51
C PHE A 173 3.00 -7.99 -4.78
N CYS A 174 3.35 -9.11 -5.40
CA CYS A 174 4.75 -9.45 -5.66
C CYS A 174 4.91 -10.00 -7.08
N GLU A 175 5.99 -9.62 -7.76
CA GLU A 175 6.29 -10.23 -9.04
C GLU A 175 6.64 -11.72 -8.92
N ALA A 176 6.38 -12.45 -10.00
CA ALA A 176 6.71 -13.87 -10.17
C ALA A 176 7.01 -14.16 -11.64
N SER A 177 8.02 -13.51 -12.20
CA SER A 177 8.20 -13.43 -13.65
C SER A 177 8.50 -14.76 -14.33
N PHE A 178 9.19 -15.68 -13.66
CA PHE A 178 9.66 -16.94 -14.24
C PHE A 178 9.28 -18.16 -13.40
N LEU A 179 9.07 -19.30 -14.03
CA LEU A 179 9.05 -20.58 -13.30
C LEU A 179 10.44 -20.94 -12.80
N GLU A 180 10.52 -21.80 -11.78
CA GLU A 180 11.77 -22.30 -11.21
C GLU A 180 12.68 -22.93 -12.26
N ARG A 181 12.09 -23.68 -13.22
CA ARG A 181 12.84 -24.29 -14.33
C ARG A 181 13.59 -23.28 -15.18
N ASP A 182 13.13 -22.03 -15.18
CA ASP A 182 13.71 -20.89 -15.90
C ASP A 182 14.54 -19.96 -14.98
N ARG A 183 14.95 -20.42 -13.78
CA ARG A 183 15.75 -19.64 -12.81
C ARG A 183 16.93 -18.90 -13.45
N ALA A 184 17.64 -19.54 -14.39
CA ALA A 184 18.79 -18.92 -15.03
C ALA A 184 18.39 -17.64 -15.80
N GLN A 185 17.19 -17.59 -16.38
CA GLN A 185 16.66 -16.39 -17.01
C GLN A 185 16.31 -15.34 -15.95
N ALA A 186 15.58 -15.72 -14.90
CA ALA A 186 15.25 -14.83 -13.77
C ALA A 186 16.50 -14.13 -13.22
N GLN A 187 17.56 -14.89 -12.94
CA GLN A 187 18.82 -14.34 -12.44
C GLN A 187 19.48 -13.38 -13.42
N ARG A 188 19.55 -13.72 -14.70
CA ARG A 188 20.16 -12.85 -15.73
C ARG A 188 19.45 -11.52 -15.88
N THR A 189 18.12 -11.50 -15.73
CA THR A 189 17.30 -10.29 -15.86
C THR A 189 16.91 -9.67 -14.53
N GLY A 190 17.45 -10.18 -13.41
CA GLY A 190 17.21 -9.60 -12.08
C GLY A 190 15.77 -9.76 -11.57
N HIS A 191 15.05 -10.84 -11.89
CA HIS A 191 13.67 -11.06 -11.44
C HIS A 191 13.54 -12.25 -10.50
N LEU A 192 12.38 -12.36 -9.84
CA LEU A 192 11.99 -13.53 -9.07
C LEU A 192 11.51 -14.70 -9.93
N THR A 193 11.66 -15.91 -9.38
CA THR A 193 10.87 -17.07 -9.79
C THR A 193 9.52 -17.13 -9.06
N ALA A 194 8.56 -17.87 -9.59
CA ALA A 194 7.27 -18.16 -8.98
C ALA A 194 7.45 -18.87 -7.63
N ARG A 195 8.35 -19.86 -7.55
CA ARG A 195 8.77 -20.46 -6.27
C ARG A 195 9.29 -19.40 -5.29
N ALA A 196 10.21 -18.53 -5.70
CA ALA A 196 10.79 -17.51 -4.83
C ALA A 196 9.73 -16.51 -4.32
N CYS A 197 8.80 -16.10 -5.18
CA CYS A 197 7.66 -15.25 -4.81
C CYS A 197 6.83 -15.88 -3.69
N GLY A 198 6.46 -17.16 -3.84
CA GLY A 198 5.73 -17.91 -2.83
C GLY A 198 6.51 -18.07 -1.52
N GLU A 199 7.81 -18.40 -1.59
CA GLU A 199 8.67 -18.53 -0.41
C GLU A 199 8.78 -17.22 0.40
N ILE A 200 8.95 -16.08 -0.29
CA ILE A 200 9.01 -14.76 0.34
C ILE A 200 7.67 -14.45 1.03
N ALA A 201 6.56 -14.67 0.35
CA ALA A 201 5.22 -14.40 0.90
C ALA A 201 4.92 -15.27 2.13
N ALA A 202 5.26 -16.56 2.07
CA ALA A 202 5.12 -17.48 3.18
C ALA A 202 5.98 -17.07 4.38
N ALA A 203 7.25 -16.72 4.13
CA ALA A 203 8.16 -16.23 5.18
C ALA A 203 7.69 -14.91 5.82
N ALA A 204 7.02 -14.06 5.06
CA ALA A 204 6.41 -12.82 5.56
C ALA A 204 5.09 -13.04 6.32
N GLY A 205 4.50 -14.24 6.26
CA GLY A 205 3.23 -14.53 6.92
C GLY A 205 2.08 -13.68 6.40
N VAL A 206 2.05 -13.41 5.09
CA VAL A 206 1.00 -12.58 4.48
C VAL A 206 -0.33 -13.29 4.47
N ARG A 207 -1.43 -12.54 4.61
CA ARG A 207 -2.78 -13.11 4.56
C ARG A 207 -3.22 -13.43 3.13
N LEU A 208 -2.83 -12.61 2.16
CA LEU A 208 -3.10 -12.77 0.73
C LEU A 208 -1.85 -12.47 -0.08
N LEU A 209 -1.51 -13.35 -1.02
CA LEU A 209 -0.49 -13.10 -2.04
C LEU A 209 -1.17 -12.89 -3.40
N ILE A 210 -0.93 -11.75 -4.04
CA ILE A 210 -1.41 -11.44 -5.39
C ILE A 210 -0.20 -11.36 -6.32
N PRO A 211 0.13 -12.45 -7.02
CA PRO A 211 1.29 -12.48 -7.90
C PRO A 211 1.00 -11.77 -9.22
N PHE A 212 2.01 -11.12 -9.80
CA PHE A 212 1.90 -10.45 -11.10
C PHE A 212 3.25 -10.42 -11.85
N HIS A 213 3.30 -9.65 -12.93
CA HIS A 213 4.51 -9.44 -13.75
C HIS A 213 5.06 -10.73 -14.37
N PHE A 214 4.15 -11.58 -14.84
CA PHE A 214 4.49 -12.85 -15.49
C PHE A 214 5.13 -12.62 -16.86
N SER A 215 6.16 -13.40 -17.17
CA SER A 215 6.75 -13.37 -18.50
C SER A 215 5.74 -13.87 -19.54
N ARG A 216 5.67 -13.18 -20.69
CA ARG A 216 4.79 -13.52 -21.81
C ARG A 216 4.93 -14.95 -22.32
N ARG A 217 6.09 -15.59 -22.06
CA ARG A 217 6.35 -16.99 -22.40
C ARG A 217 5.32 -17.97 -21.80
N TYR A 218 4.64 -17.60 -20.72
CA TYR A 218 3.64 -18.45 -20.07
C TYR A 218 2.20 -18.02 -20.40
N GLU A 219 1.97 -17.10 -21.34
CA GLU A 219 0.60 -16.67 -21.71
C GLU A 219 -0.30 -17.85 -22.13
N GLY A 220 0.27 -18.90 -22.72
CA GLY A 220 -0.46 -20.12 -23.09
C GLY A 220 -0.77 -21.05 -21.92
N GLU A 221 0.02 -21.01 -20.84
CA GLU A 221 -0.12 -21.90 -19.67
C GLU A 221 0.18 -21.14 -18.36
N PRO A 222 -0.56 -20.06 -18.03
CA PRO A 222 -0.25 -19.19 -16.90
C PRO A 222 -0.42 -19.90 -15.56
N TRP A 223 -1.21 -20.98 -15.54
CA TRP A 223 -1.54 -21.76 -14.36
C TRP A 223 -0.30 -22.38 -13.70
N GLN A 224 0.70 -22.81 -14.48
CA GLN A 224 1.95 -23.38 -13.92
C GLN A 224 2.62 -22.45 -12.90
N LEU A 225 2.55 -21.14 -13.12
CA LEU A 225 3.08 -20.15 -12.17
C LEU A 225 2.31 -20.19 -10.85
N TYR A 226 0.99 -20.22 -10.91
CA TYR A 226 0.14 -20.30 -9.73
C TYR A 226 0.32 -21.62 -8.96
N GLU A 227 0.58 -22.76 -9.61
CA GLU A 227 0.85 -24.04 -8.91
C GLU A 227 2.15 -23.93 -8.12
N GLU A 228 3.20 -23.42 -8.77
CA GLU A 228 4.52 -23.30 -8.17
C GLU A 228 4.52 -22.29 -7.02
N ILE A 229 3.80 -21.17 -7.16
CA ILE A 229 3.59 -20.20 -6.08
C ILE A 229 2.79 -20.85 -4.95
N GLY A 230 1.66 -21.49 -5.28
CA GLY A 230 0.74 -22.09 -4.31
C GLY A 230 1.37 -23.22 -3.50
N ALA A 231 2.30 -23.98 -4.10
CA ALA A 231 3.07 -25.00 -3.41
C ALA A 231 3.95 -24.44 -2.28
N ALA A 232 4.41 -23.18 -2.40
CA ALA A 232 5.17 -22.49 -1.35
C ALA A 232 4.29 -21.60 -0.46
N CYS A 233 3.23 -21.00 -1.00
CA CYS A 233 2.31 -20.11 -0.29
C CYS A 233 0.85 -20.40 -0.67
N PRO A 234 0.12 -21.21 0.12
CA PRO A 234 -1.30 -21.52 -0.13
C PRO A 234 -2.23 -20.30 -0.09
N GLN A 235 -1.78 -19.17 0.45
CA GLN A 235 -2.51 -17.90 0.52
C GLN A 235 -2.52 -17.13 -0.81
N VAL A 236 -1.99 -17.71 -1.89
CA VAL A 236 -2.06 -17.14 -3.23
C VAL A 236 -3.51 -16.97 -3.69
N VAL A 237 -3.83 -15.79 -4.20
CA VAL A 237 -5.12 -15.50 -4.81
C VAL A 237 -5.10 -15.97 -6.26
N VAL A 238 -5.87 -17.00 -6.56
CA VAL A 238 -5.99 -17.55 -7.91
C VAL A 238 -7.22 -16.93 -8.62
N PRO A 239 -7.07 -16.42 -9.86
CA PRO A 239 -8.19 -15.87 -10.63
C PRO A 239 -9.32 -16.89 -10.88
N LYS A 240 -10.56 -16.38 -11.01
CA LYS A 240 -11.71 -17.18 -11.44
C LYS A 240 -11.54 -17.59 -12.92
N GLY A 241 -11.92 -18.82 -13.29
CA GLY A 241 -11.70 -19.38 -14.63
C GLY A 241 -10.57 -20.41 -14.73
N ARG A 242 -10.05 -20.84 -13.57
CA ARG A 242 -9.14 -21.97 -13.37
C ARG A 242 -9.66 -23.24 -14.11
N PRO A 243 -8.83 -23.92 -14.92
CA PRO A 243 -9.20 -25.21 -15.51
C PRO A 243 -9.39 -26.26 -14.40
N GLU A 244 -10.32 -27.20 -14.59
CA GLU A 244 -10.69 -28.22 -13.58
C GLU A 244 -9.51 -29.09 -13.12
N SER A 245 -8.44 -29.17 -13.92
CA SER A 245 -7.22 -29.93 -13.64
C SER A 245 -6.26 -29.25 -12.66
N PHE A 246 -6.53 -28.02 -12.24
CA PHE A 246 -5.70 -27.28 -11.29
C PHE A 246 -6.13 -27.77 -9.86
N PRO A 247 -5.20 -28.25 -8.99
CA PRO A 247 -5.49 -28.86 -7.67
C PRO A 247 -5.94 -27.91 -6.53
#